data_AF-A0A411MI56-F1
#
_entry.id   AF-A0A411MI56-F1
#
_cell.length_a   1.000
_cell.length_b   1.000
_cell.length_c   1.000
_cell.angle_alpha   90.00
_cell.angle_beta   90.00
_cell.angle_gamma   90.00
#
_symmetry.space_group_name_H-M   'P 1'
#
loop_
_entity.id
_entity.type
_entity.pdbx_description
1 polymer ?
#
loop_
_entity_poly.entity_id
_entity_poly.type
_entity_poly.pdbx_seq_one_letter_code
_entity_poly.pdbx_strand_id
1 'polypeptide(L)' 'MSSSIFLLLCWLALACLSLGSVLLGQGALVLLLAVAKAWLITDGFMELRHGPQRWRWLMLSWALVLAALLGLGLYLRG' A
#
# COMPACT_ATOMS: atom_id res chain seq x y z
N MET A 1 -12.22 19.98 5.75
CA MET A 1 -12.97 18.75 6.13
C MET A 1 -12.37 18.18 7.40
N SER A 2 -13.19 17.67 8.33
CA SER A 2 -12.70 17.16 9.63
C SER A 2 -11.69 16.02 9.42
N SER A 3 -10.52 16.10 10.06
CA SER A 3 -9.44 15.10 9.96
C SER A 3 -9.93 13.67 10.22
N SER A 4 -10.97 13.53 11.04
CA SER A 4 -11.62 12.25 11.35
C SER A 4 -12.27 11.58 10.13
N ILE A 5 -12.90 12.36 9.24
CA ILE A 5 -13.54 11.83 8.01
C ILE A 5 -12.48 11.28 7.04
N PHE A 6 -11.35 11.98 6.95
CA PHE A 6 -10.24 11.53 6.12
C PHE A 6 -9.63 10.22 6.63
N LEU A 7 -9.45 10.09 7.95
CA LEU A 7 -8.98 8.84 8.57
C LEU A 7 -9.99 7.70 8.39
N LEU A 8 -11.30 7.98 8.50
CA LEU A 8 -12.36 7.02 8.24
C LEU A 8 -12.35 6.52 6.80
N LEU A 9 -12.18 7.40 5.81
CA LEU A 9 -12.06 7.02 4.40
C LEU A 9 -10.81 6.18 4.14
N CYS A 10 -9.68 6.56 4.73
CA CYS A 10 -8.43 5.81 4.64
C CYS A 10 -8.59 4.42 5.25
N TRP A 11 -9.24 4.32 6.41
CA TRP A 11 -9.53 3.06 7.07
C TRP A 11 -10.44 2.17 6.22
N LEU A 12 -11.49 2.73 5.62
CA LEU A 12 -12.44 2.01 4.78
C LEU A 12 -11.77 1.49 3.49
N ALA A 13 -10.91 2.29 2.87
CA ALA A 13 -10.10 1.85 1.74
C ALA A 13 -9.11 0.73 2.13
N LEU A 14 -8.47 0.81 3.31
CA LEU A 14 -7.62 -0.27 3.85
C LEU A 14 -8.40 -1.58 4.05
N ALA A 15 -9.63 -1.49 4.57
CA ALA A 15 -10.51 -2.64 4.75
C ALA A 15 -10.87 -3.28 3.41
N CYS A 16 -11.27 -2.47 2.41
CA CYS A 16 -11.54 -2.95 1.05
C CYS A 16 -10.32 -3.62 0.40
N LEU A 17 -9.13 -3.02 0.50
CA LEU A 17 -7.91 -3.63 -0.02
C LEU A 17 -7.59 -4.95 0.68
N SER A 18 -7.88 -5.06 1.98
CA SER A 18 -7.68 -6.29 2.74
C SER A 18 -8.62 -7.41 2.29
N LEU A 19 -9.90 -7.10 2.10
CA LEU A 19 -10.87 -8.04 1.56
C LEU A 19 -10.48 -8.48 0.14
N GLY A 20 -10.05 -7.53 -0.70
CA GLY A 20 -9.52 -7.82 -2.03
C GLY A 20 -8.35 -8.81 -1.99
N SER A 21 -7.40 -8.62 -1.06
CA SER A 21 -6.23 -9.50 -0.97
C SER A 21 -6.59 -10.94 -0.59
N VAL A 22 -7.60 -11.12 0.27
CA VAL A 22 -8.11 -12.44 0.67
C VAL A 22 -8.90 -13.08 -0.47
N LEU A 23 -9.73 -12.31 -1.18
CA LEU A 23 -10.53 -12.80 -2.31
C LEU A 23 -9.68 -13.25 -3.49
N LEU A 24 -8.58 -12.54 -3.77
CA LEU A 24 -7.67 -12.94 -4.83
C LEU A 24 -6.82 -14.15 -4.46
N GLY A 25 -6.48 -14.31 -3.18
CA GLY A 25 -5.81 -15.49 -2.62
C GLY A 25 -4.33 -15.65 -2.99
N GLN A 26 -3.93 -15.33 -4.23
CA GLN A 26 -2.56 -15.47 -4.72
C GLN A 26 -2.30 -14.71 -6.03
N GLY A 27 -1.02 -14.56 -6.40
CA GLY A 27 -0.60 -13.98 -7.68
C GLY A 27 -0.20 -12.49 -7.62
N ALA A 28 0.20 -11.95 -8.77
CA ALA A 28 0.76 -10.59 -8.88
C ALA A 28 -0.20 -9.49 -8.44
N LEU A 29 -1.51 -9.73 -8.54
CA LEU A 29 -2.53 -8.77 -8.09
C LEU A 29 -2.55 -8.60 -6.56
N VAL A 30 -2.17 -9.62 -5.79
CA VAL A 30 -2.03 -9.50 -4.32
C VAL A 30 -0.86 -8.58 -3.98
N LEU A 31 0.22 -8.61 -4.76
CA LEU A 31 1.35 -7.69 -4.61
C LEU A 31 0.93 -6.24 -4.90
N LEU A 32 0.10 -6.02 -5.93
CA LEU A 32 -0.44 -4.69 -6.23
C LEU A 32 -1.31 -4.15 -5.09
N LEU A 33 -2.15 -5.00 -4.49
CA LEU A 33 -2.95 -4.63 -3.32
C LEU A 33 -2.05 -4.33 -2.10
N ALA A 34 -0.95 -5.05 -1.93
CA ALA A 34 0.01 -4.78 -0.87
C ALA A 34 0.71 -3.41 -1.06
N VAL A 35 1.11 -3.07 -2.28
CA VAL A 35 1.68 -1.75 -2.62
C VAL A 35 0.66 -0.65 -2.36
N ALA A 36 -0.59 -0.84 -2.80
CA ALA A 36 -1.64 0.15 -2.59
C ALA A 36 -1.97 0.36 -1.11
N LYS A 37 -1.92 -0.69 -0.28
CA LYS A 37 -2.01 -0.58 1.19
C LYS A 37 -0.86 0.22 1.77
N ALA A 38 0.37 -0.07 1.34
CA ALA A 38 1.55 0.66 1.80
C ALA A 38 1.42 2.16 1.49
N TRP A 39 0.99 2.49 0.27
CA TRP A 39 0.67 3.86 -0.18
C TRP A 39 -0.30 4.54 0.77
N LEU A 40 -1.43 3.87 1.04
CA LEU A 40 -2.51 4.40 1.87
C LEU A 40 -2.09 4.64 3.33
N ILE A 41 -1.21 3.80 3.88
CA ILE A 41 -0.68 3.94 5.24
C ILE A 41 0.30 5.13 5.31
N THR A 42 1.22 5.24 4.34
CA THR A 42 2.18 6.36 4.30
C THR A 42 1.50 7.72 4.12
N ASP A 43 0.49 7.82 3.25
CA ASP A 43 -0.17 9.08 2.93
C ASP A 43 -1.28 9.41 3.95
N GLY A 44 -2.03 8.40 4.40
CA GLY A 44 -3.23 8.56 5.22
C GLY A 44 -2.99 8.59 6.73
N PHE A 45 -2.13 7.71 7.27
CA PHE A 45 -1.99 7.51 8.71
C PHE A 45 -0.81 8.24 9.34
N MET A 46 0.30 8.37 8.63
CA MET A 46 1.54 8.85 9.26
C MET A 46 1.67 10.36 9.42
N GLU A 47 0.63 11.16 9.13
CA GLU A 47 0.69 12.62 9.24
C GLU A 47 1.82 13.28 8.41
N LEU A 48 2.50 12.47 7.56
CA LEU A 48 3.51 12.82 6.56
C LEU A 48 2.97 13.79 5.50
N ARG A 49 1.66 14.07 5.49
CA ARG A 49 1.06 15.18 4.73
C ARG A 49 1.65 16.55 5.07
N HIS A 50 2.19 16.74 6.28
CA HIS A 50 2.92 17.96 6.69
C HIS A 50 4.44 17.75 6.77
N GLY A 51 4.94 16.55 6.45
CA GLY A 51 6.35 16.19 6.53
C GLY A 51 7.09 16.27 5.18
N PRO A 52 8.44 16.24 5.21
CA PRO A 52 9.28 16.33 4.00
C PRO A 52 8.99 15.20 3.00
N GLN A 53 8.58 15.58 1.79
CA GLN A 53 8.14 14.71 0.70
C GLN A 53 9.15 13.62 0.31
N ARG A 54 10.45 13.83 0.58
CA ARG A 54 11.53 12.84 0.35
C ARG A 54 11.31 11.54 1.13
N TRP A 55 10.80 11.61 2.35
CA TRP A 55 10.53 10.42 3.17
C TRP A 55 9.36 9.60 2.62
N ARG A 56 8.37 10.27 2.05
CA ARG A 56 7.24 9.63 1.37
C ARG A 56 7.70 8.82 0.16
N TRP A 57 8.54 9.43 -0.67
CA TRP A 57 9.15 8.73 -1.80
C TRP A 57 10.05 7.58 -1.38
N LEU A 58 10.81 7.73 -0.28
CA LEU A 58 11.67 6.65 0.23
C LEU A 58 10.83 5.42 0.65
N MET A 59 9.77 5.64 1.44
CA MET A 59 8.89 4.55 1.89
C MET A 59 8.12 3.90 0.73
N LEU A 60 7.71 4.70 -0.26
CA LEU A 60 7.06 4.19 -1.47
C LEU A 60 8.01 3.39 -2.35
N SER A 61 9.24 3.90 -2.53
CA SER A 61 10.27 3.20 -3.29
C SER A 61 10.60 1.85 -2.67
N TRP A 62 10.64 1.78 -1.34
CA TRP A 62 10.84 0.53 -0.61
C TRP A 62 9.73 -0.49 -0.88
N ALA A 63 8.46 -0.08 -0.76
CA ALA A 63 7.32 -0.97 -1.03
C ALA A 63 7.28 -1.44 -2.49
N LEU A 64 7.59 -0.55 -3.43
CA LEU A 64 7.70 -0.88 -4.86
C LEU A 64 8.83 -1.86 -5.15
N VAL A 65 10.01 -1.65 -4.56
CA VAL A 65 11.16 -2.55 -4.71
C VAL A 65 10.82 -3.94 -4.17
N LEU A 66 10.21 -4.04 -2.99
CA LEU A 66 9.78 -5.32 -2.44
C LEU A 66 8.75 -6.03 -3.33
N ALA A 67 7.74 -5.31 -3.83
CA ALA A 67 6.75 -5.89 -4.72
C ALA A 67 7.36 -6.34 -6.06
N ALA A 68 8.31 -5.58 -6.61
CA ALA A 68 9.05 -5.95 -7.82
C ALA A 68 9.91 -7.19 -7.59
N LEU A 69 10.65 -7.27 -6.48
CA LEU A 69 11.48 -8.42 -6.12
C LEU A 69 10.63 -9.69 -5.90
N LEU A 70 9.52 -9.57 -5.19
CA LEU A 70 8.59 -10.68 -4.98
C LEU A 70 7.92 -11.12 -6.28
N GLY A 71 7.49 -10.17 -7.11
CA GLY A 71 6.92 -10.45 -8.42
C GLY A 71 7.91 -11.16 -9.35
N LEU A 72 9.16 -10.68 -9.39
CA LEU A 72 10.24 -11.32 -10.14
C LEU A 72 10.55 -12.72 -9.58
N GLY A 73 10.60 -12.87 -8.26
CA GLY A 73 10.83 -14.17 -7.61
C GLY A 73 9.71 -15.17 -7.91
N LEU A 74 8.45 -14.74 -7.95
CA LEU A 74 7.33 -15.58 -8.37
C LEU A 74 7.43 -15.93 -9.87
N TYR A 75 7.81 -14.97 -10.72
CA TYR A 75 8.00 -15.20 -12.15
C TYR A 75 9.12 -16.18 -12.46
N LEU A 76 10.23 -16.13 -11.73
CA LEU A 76 11.36 -17.05 -11.91
C LEU A 76 11.09 -18.47 -11.37
N ARG A 77 10.05 -18.64 -10.55
CA ARG A 77 9.75 -19.89 -9.85
C ARG A 77 8.55 -20.65 -10.43
N GLY A 78 7.71 -19.97 -11.21
CA GLY A 78 6.66 -20.57 -12.04
C GLY A 78 7.20 -20.96 -13.42
#